data_AF-A0A8I1PSK6-F1
#
_entry.id   AF-A0A8I1PSK6-F1
#
_cell.length_a   1.000
_cell.length_b   1.000
_cell.length_c   1.000
_cell.angle_alpha   90.00
_cell.angle_beta   90.00
_cell.angle_gamma   90.00
#
_symmetry.space_group_name_H-M   'P 1'
#
loop_
_entity.id
_entity.type
_entity.pdbx_description
1 polymer ?
#
loop_
_entity_poly.entity_id
_entity_poly.type
_entity_poly.pdbx_seq_one_letter_code
_entity_poly.pdbx_strand_id
1 'polypeptide(L)' 'MAISIRLSPDIESRLKNLAALTGRSKTYYVTQAIYEHLDDLEDLYLAERELEAIRSGRSTTIPLADVMKRYGMED' A
#
# COMPACT_ATOMS: atom_id res chain seq x y z
N MET A 1 4.05 -16.23 11.17
CA MET A 1 2.68 -16.07 11.73
C MET A 1 1.68 -16.46 10.64
N ALA A 2 0.56 -17.10 10.98
CA ALA A 2 -0.44 -17.52 10.00
C ALA A 2 -1.69 -16.63 10.10
N ILE A 3 -2.19 -16.17 8.96
CA ILE A 3 -3.45 -15.41 8.85
C ILE A 3 -4.44 -16.28 8.09
N SER A 4 -5.65 -16.42 8.63
CA SER A 4 -6.76 -17.08 7.94
C SER A 4 -7.64 -16.01 7.29
N ILE A 5 -7.80 -16.09 5.97
CA ILE A 5 -8.60 -15.15 5.19
C ILE A 5 -9.74 -15.90 4.50
N ARG A 6 -10.94 -15.29 4.46
CA ARG A 6 -12.06 -15.79 3.66
C ARG A 6 -12.00 -15.13 2.29
N LEU A 7 -11.90 -15.96 1.25
CA LEU A 7 -11.93 -15.53 -0.14
C LEU A 7 -13.27 -15.93 -0.76
N SER A 8 -13.71 -15.16 -1.75
CA SER A 8 -14.86 -15.54 -2.56
C SER A 8 -14.51 -16.76 -3.45
N PRO A 9 -15.52 -17.58 -3.84
CA PRO A 9 -15.27 -18.79 -4.62
C PRO A 9 -14.57 -18.56 -5.96
N ASP A 10 -14.79 -17.40 -6.58
CA ASP A 10 -14.17 -17.02 -7.86
C ASP A 10 -12.67 -16.76 -7.70
N ILE A 11 -12.25 -16.04 -6.64
CA ILE A 11 -10.85 -15.77 -6.36
C ILE A 11 -10.12 -17.06 -6.01
N GLU A 12 -10.73 -17.93 -5.20
CA GLU A 12 -10.12 -19.23 -4.90
C GLU A 12 -9.91 -20.07 -6.16
N SER A 13 -10.89 -20.08 -7.06
CA SER A 13 -10.79 -20.80 -8.35
C SER A 13 -9.67 -20.24 -9.22
N ARG A 14 -9.54 -18.91 -9.30
CA ARG A 14 -8.45 -18.24 -10.04
C ARG A 14 -7.08 -18.58 -9.45
N LEU A 15 -6.93 -18.52 -8.13
CA LEU A 15 -5.68 -18.86 -7.43
C LEU A 15 -5.31 -20.34 -7.64
N LYS A 16 -6.30 -21.25 -7.60
CA LYS A 16 -6.09 -22.67 -7.86
C LYS A 16 -5.57 -22.91 -9.28
N ASN A 17 -6.19 -22.28 -10.28
CA ASN A 17 -5.78 -22.43 -11.67
C ASN A 17 -4.37 -21.84 -11.91
N LEU A 18 -4.10 -20.65 -11.37
CA LEU A 18 -2.79 -20.02 -11.48
C LEU A 18 -1.70 -20.87 -10.85
N ALA A 19 -1.93 -21.39 -9.63
CA ALA A 19 -1.03 -22.29 -8.94
C ALA A 19 -0.73 -23.56 -9.77
N ALA A 20 -1.76 -24.16 -10.37
CA ALA A 20 -1.60 -25.35 -11.21
C ALA A 20 -0.78 -25.07 -12.48
N LEU A 21 -0.95 -23.90 -13.10
CA LEU A 21 -0.25 -23.52 -14.33
C LEU A 21 1.23 -23.21 -14.11
N THR A 22 1.58 -22.66 -12.95
CA THR A 22 2.94 -22.16 -12.68
C THR A 22 3.76 -23.05 -11.75
N GLY A 23 3.12 -24.05 -11.13
CA GLY A 23 3.76 -24.91 -10.13
C GLY A 23 4.03 -24.22 -8.79
N ARG A 24 3.47 -23.03 -8.54
CA ARG A 24 3.60 -22.30 -7.28
C ARG A 24 2.39 -22.52 -6.39
N SER A 25 2.53 -22.32 -5.07
CA SER A 25 1.42 -22.48 -4.13
C SER A 25 0.43 -21.32 -4.19
N LYS A 26 -0.82 -21.55 -3.79
CA LYS A 26 -1.83 -20.48 -3.62
C LYS A 26 -1.32 -19.40 -2.64
N THR A 27 -0.68 -19.83 -1.55
CA THR A 27 -0.09 -18.94 -0.54
C THR A 27 0.93 -17.99 -1.13
N TYR A 28 1.80 -18.46 -2.04
CA TYR A 28 2.78 -17.60 -2.70
C TYR A 28 2.10 -16.40 -3.39
N TYR A 29 1.05 -16.65 -4.17
CA TYR A 29 0.32 -15.59 -4.87
C TYR A 29 -0.44 -14.65 -3.94
N VAL A 30 -1.07 -15.18 -2.89
CA VAL A 30 -1.73 -14.34 -1.88
C VAL A 30 -0.71 -13.43 -1.20
N THR A 31 0.45 -13.95 -0.83
CA THR A 31 1.50 -13.17 -0.19
C THR A 31 2.10 -12.12 -1.13
N GLN A 32 2.32 -12.45 -2.41
CA GLN A 32 2.78 -11.46 -3.40
C GLN A 32 1.77 -10.32 -3.58
N ALA A 33 0.48 -10.65 -3.74
CA ALA A 33 -0.56 -9.65 -3.88
C ALA A 33 -0.68 -8.73 -2.64
N ILE A 34 -0.41 -9.26 -1.44
CA ILE A 34 -0.35 -8.45 -0.22
C ILE A 34 0.84 -7.49 -0.28
N TYR A 35 2.05 -7.99 -0.60
CA TYR A 35 3.23 -7.12 -0.67
C TYR A 35 3.08 -6.01 -1.72
N GLU A 36 2.59 -6.35 -2.91
CA GLU A 36 2.39 -5.39 -3.99
C GLU A 36 1.42 -4.26 -3.60
N HIS A 37 0.48 -4.51 -2.69
CA HIS A 37 -0.50 -3.52 -2.28
C HIS A 37 -0.22 -2.87 -0.92
N LEU A 38 0.71 -3.42 -0.13
CA LEU A 38 1.01 -2.91 1.19
C LEU A 38 1.64 -1.51 1.11
N ASP A 39 2.59 -1.32 0.18
CA ASP A 39 3.28 -0.05 -0.02
C ASP A 39 2.27 1.08 -0.33
N ASP A 40 1.34 0.83 -1.25
CA ASP A 40 0.27 1.79 -1.59
C ASP A 40 -0.63 2.14 -0.39
N LEU A 41 -0.96 1.13 0.43
CA LEU A 41 -1.81 1.31 1.61
C LEU A 41 -1.09 2.08 2.72
N GLU A 42 0.20 1.85 2.91
CA GLU A 42 1.02 2.58 3.87
C GLU A 42 1.13 4.05 3.48
N ASP A 43 1.43 4.34 2.21
CA ASP A 43 1.51 5.71 1.69
C ASP A 43 0.16 6.44 1.82
N LEU A 44 -0.94 5.79 1.43
CA LEU A 44 -2.28 6.38 1.54
C LEU A 44 -2.61 6.68 3.01
N TYR A 45 -2.39 5.73 3.91
CA TYR A 45 -2.75 5.91 5.31
C TYR A 45 -1.92 7.00 5.99
N LEU A 46 -0.63 7.09 5.67
CA LEU A 46 0.24 8.15 6.16
C LEU A 46 -0.19 9.54 5.65
N ALA A 47 -0.53 9.63 4.36
CA ALA A 47 -1.00 10.87 3.75
C ALA A 47 -2.36 11.33 4.32
N GLU A 48 -3.31 10.42 4.47
CA GLU A 48 -4.62 10.71 5.07
C GLU A 48 -4.51 11.17 6.51
N ARG A 49 -3.68 10.48 7.30
CA ARG A 49 -3.42 10.85 8.70
C ARG A 49 -2.83 12.25 8.80
N GLU A 50 -1.87 12.60 7.95
CA GLU A 50 -1.26 13.93 7.95
C GLU A 50 -2.24 15.01 7.49
N LEU A 51 -3.07 14.72 6.48
CA LEU A 51 -4.13 15.62 6.03
C LEU A 51 -5.13 15.90 7.15
N GLU A 52 -5.51 14.89 7.93
CA GLU A 52 -6.37 15.07 9.10
C GLU A 52 -5.67 15.88 10.21
N ALA A 53 -4.37 15.67 10.43
CA ALA A 53 -3.58 16.47 11.36
C ALA A 53 -3.56 17.96 10.95
N ILE A 54 -3.39 18.27 9.67
CA ILE A 54 -3.47 19.62 9.13
C ILE A 54 -4.87 20.22 9.33
N ARG A 55 -5.93 19.48 8.96
CA ARG A 55 -7.33 19.94 9.10
C ARG A 55 -7.74 20.19 10.55
N SER A 56 -7.20 19.39 11.48
CA SER A 56 -7.42 19.54 12.93
C SER A 56 -6.50 20.57 13.60
N GLY A 57 -5.61 21.22 12.85
CA GLY A 57 -4.65 22.21 13.36
C GLY A 57 -3.51 21.62 14.20
N ARG A 58 -3.32 20.29 14.17
CA ARG A 58 -2.23 19.58 14.87
C ARG A 58 -0.93 19.54 14.05
N SER A 59 -0.99 19.86 12.77
CA SER A 59 0.16 19.98 11.87
C SER A 59 0.03 21.22 10.98
N THR A 60 1.16 21.74 10.49
CA THR A 60 1.23 22.96 9.67
C THR A 60 1.86 22.66 8.32
N THR A 61 1.37 23.31 7.27
CA THR A 61 1.97 23.22 5.94
C THR A 61 3.13 24.20 5.79
N ILE A 62 4.02 23.90 4.84
CA ILE A 62 5.10 24.79 4.40
C ILE A 62 4.97 25.02 2.89
N PRO A 63 5.17 26.25 2.39
CA PRO A 63 5.14 26.52 0.95
C PRO A 63 6.16 25.66 0.20
N LEU A 64 5.78 25.17 -0.99
CA LEU A 64 6.65 24.33 -1.81
C LEU A 64 7.99 25.04 -2.13
N ALA A 65 7.97 26.35 -2.39
CA ALA A 65 9.18 27.14 -2.63
C ALA A 65 10.19 27.05 -1.47
N ASP A 66 9.71 27.11 -0.22
CA ASP A 66 10.56 27.02 0.96
C ASP A 66 11.15 25.62 1.14
N VAL A 67 10.41 24.58 0.73
CA VAL A 67 10.89 23.19 0.71
C VAL A 67 11.98 23.02 -0.33
N MET A 68 11.73 23.45 -1.57
CA MET A 68 12.70 23.35 -2.67
C MET A 68 14.00 24.07 -2.31
N LYS A 69 13.91 25.28 -1.75
CA LYS A 69 15.05 26.02 -1.22
C LYS A 69 15.84 25.27 -0.16
N ARG A 70 15.14 24.66 0.81
CA ARG A 70 15.77 23.92 1.91
C ARG A 70 16.61 22.73 1.43
N TYR A 71 16.18 22.09 0.35
CA TYR A 71 16.84 20.89 -0.20
C TYR A 71 17.68 21.17 -1.46
N GLY A 72 17.84 22.43 -1.87
CA GLY A 72 18.61 22.79 -3.06
C GLY A 72 18.00 22.26 -4.37
N MET A 73 16.67 22.20 -4.44
CA MET A 73 15.91 21.70 -5.60
C MET A 73 15.24 22.86 -6.36
N GLU A 74 15.84 24.06 -6.35
CA GLU A 74 15.26 25.26 -6.98
C GLU A 74 15.49 25.35 -8.51
N ASP A 75 16.20 24.36 -9.09
CA ASP A 75 16.59 24.30 -10.51
C ASP A 75 15.65 23.42 -11.37
#